data_AF-A0A1I5BZK6-F1
#
_entry.id   AF-A0A1I5BZK6-F1
#
_cell.length_a   1.000
_cell.length_b   1.000
_cell.length_c   1.000
_cell.angle_alpha   90.00
_cell.angle_beta   90.00
_cell.angle_gamma   90.00
#
_symmetry.space_group_name_H-M   'P 1'
#
loop_
_entity.id
_entity.type
_entity.pdbx_description
1 polymer ?
#
loop_
_entity_poly.entity_id
_entity_poly.type
_entity_poly.pdbx_seq_one_letter_code
_entity_poly.pdbx_strand_id
1 'polypeptide(L)'
;MKILSIIILYCLFLFATNKNIQQEGEVNIIAKVENIDSLKPCYLIYIKSKLGKGMFIMPKLCSKNGKFNYKLKKGESYYFKLKKEVYVRGSLPEAEYREESVNDQVVWTSKMKSTFYEDCTNMCGLYIDNEGKSKKSKKRNKYD
;
A
#
# COMPACT_ATOMS: atom_id res chain seq x y z
N MET A 1 -49.13 -6.41 -25.28
CA MET A 1 -47.85 -7.13 -25.14
C MET A 1 -46.62 -6.23 -25.28
N LYS A 2 -46.57 -5.25 -26.20
CA LYS A 2 -45.38 -4.40 -26.43
C LYS A 2 -44.93 -3.56 -25.21
N ILE A 3 -45.86 -3.05 -24.38
CA ILE A 3 -45.54 -2.23 -23.19
C ILE A 3 -44.87 -3.06 -22.10
N LEU A 4 -45.33 -4.31 -21.88
CA LEU A 4 -44.74 -5.24 -20.92
C LEU A 4 -43.29 -5.58 -21.28
N SER A 5 -42.99 -5.75 -22.59
CA SER A 5 -41.63 -6.00 -23.08
C SER A 5 -40.68 -4.84 -22.79
N ILE A 6 -41.16 -3.59 -22.86
CA ILE A 6 -40.35 -2.38 -22.60
C ILE A 6 -40.03 -2.27 -21.09
N ILE A 7 -40.99 -2.57 -20.22
CA ILE A 7 -40.79 -2.55 -18.76
C ILE A 7 -39.77 -3.61 -18.34
N ILE A 8 -39.86 -4.83 -18.89
CA ILE A 8 -38.90 -5.91 -18.60
C ILE A 8 -37.49 -5.53 -19.06
N LEU A 9 -37.35 -4.90 -20.24
CA LEU A 9 -36.06 -4.43 -20.74
C LEU A 9 -35.45 -3.36 -19.83
N TYR A 10 -36.28 -2.43 -19.32
CA TYR A 10 -35.85 -1.37 -18.41
C TYR A 10 -35.41 -1.92 -17.05
N CYS A 11 -36.13 -2.90 -16.51
CA CYS A 11 -35.73 -3.60 -15.28
C CYS A 11 -34.40 -4.36 -15.46
N LEU A 12 -34.19 -5.06 -16.57
CA LEU A 12 -32.92 -5.75 -16.86
C LEU A 12 -31.74 -4.76 -16.97
N PHE A 13 -31.98 -3.57 -17.51
CA PHE A 13 -30.96 -2.52 -17.60
C PHE A 13 -30.56 -1.96 -16.22
N LEU A 14 -31.51 -1.84 -15.29
CA LEU A 14 -31.25 -1.39 -13.91
C LEU A 14 -30.49 -2.42 -13.07
N PHE A 15 -30.69 -3.72 -13.30
CA PHE A 15 -29.91 -4.78 -12.62
C PHE A 15 -28.49 -4.95 -13.18
N ALA A 16 -28.25 -4.59 -14.46
CA ALA A 16 -26.94 -4.70 -15.10
C ALA A 16 -25.91 -3.67 -14.58
N THR A 17 -26.34 -2.62 -13.87
CA THR A 17 -25.44 -1.56 -13.36
C THR A 17 -25.05 -1.74 -11.89
N ASN A 18 -25.20 -2.94 -11.30
CA ASN A 18 -24.59 -3.28 -10.02
C ASN A 18 -23.06 -3.36 -10.17
N LYS A 19 -22.43 -2.21 -10.38
CA LYS A 19 -21.00 -2.05 -10.13
C LYS A 19 -20.84 -2.15 -8.63
N ASN A 20 -20.08 -3.14 -8.15
CA ASN A 20 -19.67 -3.21 -6.76
C ASN A 20 -19.06 -1.84 -6.41
N ILE A 21 -19.76 -1.06 -5.58
CA ILE A 21 -19.24 0.22 -5.11
C ILE A 21 -18.13 -0.13 -4.13
N GLN A 22 -16.89 0.03 -4.56
CA GLN A 22 -15.73 -0.06 -3.70
C GLN A 22 -15.74 1.18 -2.79
N GLN A 23 -15.99 0.98 -1.50
CA GLN A 23 -15.89 2.04 -0.51
C GLN A 23 -14.48 2.01 0.09
N GLU A 24 -13.89 3.18 0.27
CA GLU A 24 -12.59 3.31 0.92
C GLU A 24 -12.79 3.44 2.42
N GLY A 25 -12.25 2.49 3.20
CA GLY A 25 -12.19 2.54 4.65
C GLY A 25 -10.82 3.00 5.16
N GLU A 26 -10.76 3.42 6.42
CA GLU A 26 -9.51 3.74 7.12
C GLU A 26 -9.36 2.82 8.34
N VAL A 27 -8.16 2.25 8.50
CA VAL A 27 -7.76 1.47 9.67
C VAL A 27 -6.59 2.16 10.34
N ASN A 28 -6.74 2.39 11.64
CA ASN A 28 -5.76 3.08 12.45
C ASN A 28 -4.99 2.08 13.30
N ILE A 29 -3.66 2.04 13.17
CA ILE A 29 -2.82 1.09 13.90
C ILE A 29 -1.63 1.78 14.57
N ILE A 30 -1.22 1.23 15.70
CA ILE A 30 0.09 1.51 16.30
C ILE A 30 1.00 0.34 15.96
N ALA A 31 2.10 0.62 15.26
CA ALA A 31 3.03 -0.40 14.80
C ALA A 31 4.48 0.04 14.95
N LYS A 32 5.37 -0.93 15.13
CA LYS A 32 6.82 -0.72 15.14
C LYS A 32 7.36 -0.81 13.73
N VAL A 33 8.25 0.11 13.34
CA VAL A 33 8.96 0.03 12.07
C VAL A 33 10.05 -1.04 12.17
N GLU A 34 9.90 -2.15 11.45
CA GLU A 34 10.87 -3.24 11.42
C GLU A 34 12.01 -2.95 10.44
N ASN A 35 11.69 -2.40 9.28
CA ASN A 35 12.68 -2.08 8.26
C ASN A 35 12.21 -0.93 7.36
N ILE A 36 13.17 -0.26 6.73
CA ILE A 36 12.93 0.76 5.72
C ILE A 36 13.90 0.47 4.57
N ASP A 37 13.38 0.16 3.39
CA ASP A 37 14.19 -0.02 2.20
C ASP A 37 14.04 1.19 1.27
N SER A 38 15.16 1.68 0.74
CA SER A 38 15.22 2.86 -0.11
C SER A 38 15.30 2.43 -1.57
N LEU A 39 14.23 2.65 -2.31
CA LEU A 39 14.18 2.49 -3.76
C LEU A 39 14.16 3.88 -4.41
N LYS A 40 14.58 4.03 -5.66
CA LYS A 40 14.22 5.25 -6.42
C LYS A 40 12.91 4.90 -7.12
N PRO A 41 11.76 5.58 -6.91
CA PRO A 41 11.54 6.87 -6.25
C PRO A 41 10.88 6.80 -4.85
N CYS A 42 10.78 5.64 -4.21
CA CYS A 42 10.00 5.48 -2.97
C CYS A 42 10.79 4.80 -1.83
N TYR A 43 10.21 4.77 -0.64
CA TYR A 43 10.62 3.91 0.44
C TYR A 43 9.61 2.76 0.57
N LEU A 44 10.11 1.56 0.83
CA LEU A 44 9.29 0.46 1.34
C LEU A 44 9.39 0.47 2.86
N ILE A 45 8.27 0.65 3.53
CA ILE A 45 8.22 0.67 4.99
C ILE A 45 7.60 -0.63 5.47
N TYR A 46 8.35 -1.37 6.29
CA TYR A 46 7.90 -2.61 6.90
C TYR A 46 7.56 -2.35 8.36
N ILE A 47 6.36 -2.78 8.76
CA ILE A 47 5.83 -2.54 10.11
C ILE A 47 5.37 -3.85 10.76
N LYS A 48 5.41 -3.89 12.08
CA LYS A 48 4.86 -4.99 12.88
C LYS A 48 3.98 -4.46 13.99
N SER A 49 2.77 -5.02 14.08
CA SER A 49 1.78 -4.72 15.09
C SER A 49 1.26 -6.00 15.73
N LYS A 50 0.30 -5.89 16.64
CA LYS A 50 -0.43 -7.04 17.18
C LYS A 50 -1.25 -7.78 16.11
N LEU A 51 -1.61 -7.11 15.01
CA LEU A 51 -2.36 -7.68 13.88
C LEU A 51 -1.45 -8.47 12.92
N GLY A 52 -0.13 -8.44 13.12
CA GLY A 52 0.85 -9.09 12.26
C GLY A 52 1.82 -8.10 11.62
N LYS A 53 2.47 -8.56 10.54
CA LYS A 53 3.38 -7.75 9.74
C LYS A 53 2.62 -7.07 8.62
N GLY A 54 2.98 -5.84 8.32
CA GLY A 54 2.46 -5.07 7.20
C GLY A 54 3.57 -4.37 6.46
N MET A 55 3.29 -3.92 5.25
CA MET A 55 4.15 -3.02 4.52
C MET A 55 3.34 -2.01 3.71
N PHE A 56 3.97 -0.88 3.39
CA PHE A 56 3.41 0.13 2.51
C PHE A 56 4.51 0.86 1.76
N ILE A 57 4.16 1.42 0.60
CA ILE A 57 5.04 2.25 -0.22
C ILE A 57 4.87 3.72 0.17
N MET A 58 5.98 4.44 0.30
CA MET A 58 5.98 5.89 0.54
C MET A 58 6.83 6.63 -0.51
N PRO A 59 6.23 7.45 -1.38
CA PRO A 59 7.00 8.23 -2.36
C PRO A 59 8.00 9.18 -1.70
N LYS A 60 9.22 9.33 -2.26
CA LYS A 60 10.20 10.33 -1.78
C LYS A 60 9.77 11.76 -2.05
N LEU A 61 8.94 11.97 -3.08
CA LEU A 61 8.35 13.26 -3.44
C LEU A 61 7.30 13.75 -2.43
N CYS A 62 6.96 12.96 -1.42
CA CYS A 62 6.13 13.40 -0.29
C CYS A 62 6.79 14.47 0.60
N SER A 63 7.96 15.01 0.25
CA SER A 63 8.59 16.14 0.93
C SER A 63 7.87 17.46 0.64
N LYS A 64 6.83 17.81 1.42
CA LYS A 64 6.31 19.18 1.42
C LYS A 64 7.40 20.14 1.95
N ASN A 65 7.88 21.04 1.10
CA ASN A 65 8.55 22.31 1.42
C ASN A 65 9.54 22.31 2.61
N GLY A 66 10.39 21.28 2.71
CA GLY A 66 11.60 21.28 3.54
C GLY A 66 11.43 21.27 5.07
N LYS A 67 10.21 21.36 5.61
CA LYS A 67 9.94 21.27 7.06
C LYS A 67 9.25 19.95 7.38
N PHE A 68 10.04 18.92 7.61
CA PHE A 68 9.55 17.65 8.09
C PHE A 68 9.17 17.75 9.57
N ASN A 69 7.94 17.36 9.93
CA ASN A 69 7.50 17.46 11.32
C ASN A 69 8.21 16.45 12.22
N TYR A 70 8.45 15.23 11.72
CA TYR A 70 9.05 14.13 12.48
C TYR A 70 9.88 13.20 11.60
N LYS A 71 10.82 12.50 12.24
CA LYS A 71 11.71 11.50 11.63
C LYS A 71 11.19 10.10 11.87
N LEU A 72 10.90 9.34 10.81
CA LEU A 72 10.57 7.92 10.87
C LEU A 72 11.86 7.10 11.00
N LYS A 73 11.95 6.24 12.02
CA LYS A 73 13.14 5.43 12.34
C LYS A 73 12.78 3.97 12.50
N LYS A 74 13.69 3.10 12.06
CA LYS A 74 13.65 1.67 12.39
C LYS A 74 13.73 1.48 13.90
N GLY A 75 12.92 0.57 14.43
CA GLY A 75 12.91 0.23 15.85
C GLY A 75 11.84 0.97 16.67
N GLU A 76 11.35 2.10 16.17
CA GLU A 76 10.39 2.97 16.86
C GLU A 76 8.95 2.64 16.48
N SER A 77 8.01 2.98 17.36
CA SER A 77 6.58 2.79 17.14
C SER A 77 5.89 4.09 16.76
N TYR A 78 4.99 4.03 15.79
CA TYR A 78 4.23 5.17 15.31
C TYR A 78 2.78 4.80 15.09
N TYR A 79 1.95 5.84 14.99
CA TYR A 79 0.56 5.74 14.60
C TYR A 79 0.44 5.87 13.07
N PHE A 80 -0.13 4.85 12.43
CA PHE A 80 -0.34 4.78 10.99
C PHE A 80 -1.84 4.77 10.67
N LYS A 81 -2.23 5.60 9.70
CA LYS A 81 -3.53 5.57 9.06
C LYS A 81 -3.38 4.79 7.75
N LEU A 82 -4.00 3.62 7.68
CA LEU A 82 -3.95 2.74 6.52
C LEU A 82 -5.29 2.78 5.79
N LYS A 83 -5.24 3.02 4.48
CA LYS A 83 -6.41 2.96 3.61
C LYS A 83 -6.70 1.49 3.32
N LYS A 84 -7.88 1.02 3.72
CA LYS A 84 -8.34 -0.35 3.51
C LYS A 84 -9.49 -0.35 2.52
N GLU A 85 -9.42 -1.21 1.52
CA GLU A 85 -10.55 -1.39 0.62
C GLU A 85 -11.70 -2.13 1.32
N VAL A 86 -12.89 -1.54 1.27
CA VAL A 86 -14.12 -2.13 1.82
C VAL A 86 -15.06 -2.45 0.66
N TYR A 87 -15.35 -3.73 0.50
CA TYR A 87 -16.31 -4.22 -0.48
C TYR A 87 -17.72 -4.15 0.11
N VAL A 88 -18.58 -3.32 -0.48
CA VAL A 88 -20.00 -3.27 -0.10
C VAL A 88 -20.70 -4.52 -0.63
N ARG A 89 -21.43 -5.19 0.26
CA ARG A 89 -22.25 -6.41 0.07
C ARG A 89 -22.59 -6.77 -1.38
N GLY A 90 -22.21 -7.99 -1.79
CA GLY A 90 -22.73 -8.65 -3.00
C GLY A 90 -21.74 -9.59 -3.67
N SER A 91 -20.45 -9.25 -3.61
CA SER A 91 -19.36 -10.14 -3.98
C SER A 91 -18.11 -9.73 -3.21
N LEU A 92 -17.66 -10.57 -2.27
CA LEU A 92 -16.24 -10.59 -1.97
C LEU A 92 -15.59 -11.01 -3.29
N PRO A 93 -14.69 -10.21 -3.89
CA PRO A 93 -13.96 -10.70 -5.04
C PRO A 93 -13.32 -12.03 -4.61
N GLU A 94 -13.42 -13.07 -5.46
CA GLU A 94 -12.55 -14.25 -5.34
C GLU A 94 -11.14 -13.76 -5.06
N ALA A 95 -10.36 -14.43 -4.20
CA ALA A 95 -9.06 -13.95 -3.75
C ALA A 95 -8.17 -13.56 -4.95
N GLU A 96 -8.28 -12.31 -5.37
CA GLU A 96 -7.67 -11.83 -6.61
C GLU A 96 -6.18 -11.77 -6.34
N TYR A 97 -5.42 -12.29 -7.30
CA TYR A 97 -3.99 -12.08 -7.27
C TYR A 97 -3.74 -10.58 -7.38
N ARG A 98 -3.11 -10.01 -6.35
CA ARG A 98 -2.68 -8.62 -6.33
C ARG A 98 -1.19 -8.57 -6.22
N GLU A 99 -0.61 -7.58 -6.86
CA GLU A 99 0.79 -7.29 -6.76
C GLU A 99 1.02 -5.81 -6.75
N GLU A 100 2.06 -5.41 -6.05
CA GLU A 100 2.55 -4.05 -6.04
C GLU A 100 3.96 -4.04 -6.62
N SER A 101 4.20 -3.10 -7.53
CA SER A 101 5.43 -3.03 -8.30
C SER A 101 6.04 -1.64 -8.22
N VAL A 102 7.37 -1.58 -8.08
CA VAL A 102 8.15 -0.35 -8.12
C VAL A 102 9.23 -0.51 -9.19
N ASN A 103 9.23 0.34 -10.22
CA ASN A 103 10.10 0.23 -11.40
C ASN A 103 10.11 -1.19 -12.00
N ASP A 104 8.93 -1.71 -12.31
CA ASP A 104 8.74 -3.03 -12.91
C ASP A 104 9.27 -4.21 -12.05
N GLN A 105 9.61 -3.96 -10.77
CA GLN A 105 9.94 -5.00 -9.80
C GLN A 105 8.79 -5.19 -8.83
N VAL A 106 8.26 -6.42 -8.77
CA VAL A 106 7.24 -6.81 -7.80
C VAL A 106 7.83 -6.76 -6.39
N VAL A 107 7.30 -5.89 -5.54
CA VAL A 107 7.73 -5.69 -4.14
C VAL A 107 6.79 -6.35 -3.13
N TRP A 108 5.55 -6.63 -3.53
CA TRP A 108 4.57 -7.35 -2.71
C TRP A 108 3.58 -8.10 -3.58
N THR A 109 3.05 -9.22 -3.07
CA THR A 109 1.91 -9.92 -3.70
C THR A 109 0.93 -10.44 -2.64
N SER A 110 -0.33 -10.66 -3.02
CA SER A 110 -1.35 -11.25 -2.13
C SER A 110 -1.01 -12.69 -1.69
N LYS A 111 -0.05 -13.35 -2.35
CA LYS A 111 0.50 -14.66 -1.94
C LYS A 111 1.46 -14.56 -0.75
N MET A 112 1.98 -13.38 -0.42
CA MET A 112 2.81 -13.14 0.77
C MET A 112 1.95 -13.10 2.04
N LYS A 113 1.28 -14.22 2.36
CA LYS A 113 0.24 -14.35 3.40
C LYS A 113 0.63 -13.83 4.80
N SER A 114 1.93 -13.71 5.09
CA SER A 114 2.44 -13.21 6.36
C SER A 114 2.52 -11.70 6.48
N THR A 115 2.31 -10.96 5.39
CA THR A 115 2.50 -9.50 5.33
C THR A 115 1.37 -8.88 4.54
N PHE A 116 0.52 -8.09 5.20
CA PHE A 116 -0.50 -7.32 4.50
C PHE A 116 0.09 -6.08 3.83
N TYR A 117 -0.56 -5.60 2.78
CA TYR A 117 -0.23 -4.35 2.10
C TYR A 117 -1.45 -3.43 2.13
N GLU A 118 -1.26 -2.19 2.56
CA GLU A 118 -2.29 -1.14 2.54
C GLU A 118 -1.59 0.21 2.38
N ASP A 119 -2.20 1.16 1.66
CA ASP A 119 -1.60 2.49 1.50
C ASP A 119 -1.64 3.29 2.80
N CYS A 120 -0.55 3.99 3.13
CA CYS A 120 -0.49 4.82 4.33
C CYS A 120 -0.74 6.31 4.00
N THR A 121 -1.73 6.93 4.64
CA THR A 121 -2.22 8.27 4.27
C THR A 121 -1.62 9.40 5.11
N ASN A 122 -1.07 9.11 6.29
CA ASN A 122 -0.60 10.13 7.24
C ASN A 122 0.93 10.28 7.34
N MET A 123 1.68 9.63 6.44
CA MET A 123 3.15 9.61 6.49
C MET A 123 3.80 10.51 5.42
N CYS A 124 3.01 11.16 4.57
CA CYS A 124 3.51 12.15 3.62
C CYS A 124 4.00 13.40 4.38
N GLY A 125 5.19 13.91 4.09
CA GLY A 125 5.80 15.04 4.80
C GLY A 125 6.64 14.67 6.02
N LEU A 126 6.98 13.39 6.21
CA LEU A 126 7.93 12.93 7.23
C LEU A 126 9.33 12.73 6.67
N TYR A 127 10.34 12.99 7.50
CA TYR A 127 11.72 12.70 7.15
C TYR A 127 11.98 11.21 7.41
N ILE A 128 12.40 10.48 6.38
CA ILE A 128 12.70 9.06 6.49
C ILE A 128 14.22 8.92 6.41
N ASP A 129 14.85 8.61 7.53
CA ASP A 129 16.28 8.36 7.54
C ASP A 129 16.53 6.94 7.06
N ASN A 130 16.98 6.86 5.82
CA ASN A 130 17.59 5.66 5.31
C ASN A 130 18.96 5.98 4.69
N GLU A 131 19.73 6.89 5.30
CA GLU A 131 21.13 7.12 4.91
C GLU A 131 22.06 6.00 5.41
N GLY A 132 21.57 4.75 5.40
CA GLY A 132 22.38 3.56 5.45
C GLY A 132 23.04 3.34 4.10
N LYS A 133 24.22 3.96 3.90
CA LYS A 133 25.30 3.59 2.98
C LYS A 133 24.90 2.51 1.97
N SER A 134 24.65 2.91 0.72
CA SER A 134 24.69 1.96 -0.40
C SER A 134 25.94 1.11 -0.21
N LYS A 135 25.82 -0.22 -0.09
CA LYS A 135 26.97 -1.11 -0.12
C LYS A 135 27.63 -0.95 -1.49
N LYS A 136 28.51 0.06 -1.64
CA LYS A 136 29.47 0.12 -2.73
C LYS A 136 30.34 -1.12 -2.52
N SER A 137 30.11 -2.12 -3.34
CA SER A 137 31.00 -3.26 -3.54
C SER A 137 32.40 -2.72 -3.86
N LYS A 138 33.26 -2.60 -2.85
CA LYS A 138 34.70 -2.50 -3.04
C LYS A 138 35.20 -3.86 -3.53
N LYS A 139 35.03 -4.15 -4.82
CA LYS A 139 35.99 -5.00 -5.52
C LYS A 139 37.19 -4.11 -5.84
N ARG A 140 38.14 -4.03 -4.89
CA ARG A 140 39.53 -3.77 -5.25
C ARG A 140 40.06 -5.08 -5.80
N ASN A 141 40.10 -5.21 -7.12
CA ASN A 141 41.07 -6.12 -7.72
C ASN A 141 42.43 -5.49 -7.43
N LYS A 142 43.11 -6.05 -6.43
CA LYS A 142 44.56 -5.93 -6.31
C LYS A 142 45.11 -7.12 -7.09
N TYR A 143 45.62 -6.84 -8.28
CA TYR A 143 46.63 -7.71 -8.89
C TYR A 143 47.90 -6.87 -8.93
N ASP A 144 48.95 -7.51 -8.42
CA ASP A 144 50.33 -7.04 -8.38
C ASP A 144 50.90 -6.86 -9.79
#